data_AF-A0A8J6XYE9-F1
#
_entry.id   AF-A0A8J6XYE9-F1
#
_cell.length_a   1.000
_cell.length_b   1.000
_cell.length_c   1.000
_cell.angle_alpha   90.00
_cell.angle_beta   90.00
_cell.angle_gamma   90.00
#
_symmetry.space_group_name_H-M   'P 1'
#
loop_
_entity.id
_entity.type
_entity.pdbx_description
1 polymer ?
#
loop_
_entity_poly.entity_id
_entity_poly.type
_entity_poly.pdbx_seq_one_letter_code
_entity_poly.pdbx_strand_id
1 'polypeptide(L)' 'GQISVMLEATLSPAAVGWAMSRAPEDVPWQRVVNASGGCSTGRRPDMPPGLQQGLLEQEGVEFENGNLDLQRFRWSPEGG' A
#
# COMPACT_ATOMS: atom_id res chain seq x y z
N GLY A 1 6.67 5.19 -8.38
CA GLY A 1 6.23 4.49 -7.16
C GLY A 1 7.38 3.62 -6.68
N GLN A 2 7.59 3.50 -5.38
CA GLN A 2 8.80 2.87 -4.82
C GLN A 2 9.05 1.44 -5.33
N ILE A 3 8.03 0.58 -5.31
CA ILE A 3 8.14 -0.81 -5.80
C ILE A 3 8.55 -0.86 -7.28
N SER A 4 7.99 0.02 -8.11
CA SER A 4 8.37 0.13 -9.53
C SER A 4 9.84 0.50 -9.71
N VAL A 5 10.38 1.42 -8.88
CA VAL A 5 11.80 1.79 -8.90
C VAL A 5 12.69 0.63 -8.46
N MET A 6 12.27 -0.12 -7.44
CA MET A 6 12.98 -1.31 -6.96
C MET A 6 13.02 -2.45 -7.98
N LEU A 7 12.04 -2.49 -8.88
CA LEU A 7 12.00 -3.41 -10.03
C LEU A 7 12.68 -2.81 -11.27
N GLU A 8 13.60 -1.87 -11.11
CA GLU A 8 14.33 -1.20 -12.19
C GLU A 8 13.41 -0.57 -13.25
N ALA A 9 12.23 -0.10 -12.83
CA ALA A 9 11.17 0.43 -13.68
C ALA A 9 10.61 -0.55 -14.74
N THR A 10 10.84 -1.85 -14.57
CA THR A 10 10.29 -2.91 -15.45
C THR A 10 8.76 -2.93 -15.45
N LEU A 11 8.15 -2.60 -14.31
CA LEU A 11 6.71 -2.38 -14.19
C LEU A 11 6.42 -0.93 -13.85
N SER A 12 5.40 -0.35 -14.49
CA SER A 12 4.93 0.99 -14.14
C SER A 12 4.26 1.00 -12.75
N PRO A 13 4.21 2.14 -12.05
CA PRO A 13 3.50 2.25 -10.78
C PRO A 13 2.02 1.83 -10.86
N ALA A 14 1.36 2.10 -11.99
CA ALA A 14 0.00 1.66 -12.25
C ALA A 14 -0.11 0.14 -12.41
N ALA A 15 0.83 -0.48 -13.12
CA ALA A 15 0.90 -1.93 -13.27
C ALA A 15 1.12 -2.63 -11.92
N VAL A 16 2.00 -2.09 -11.07
CA VAL A 16 2.19 -2.58 -9.71
C VAL A 16 0.89 -2.48 -8.90
N GLY A 17 0.19 -1.34 -8.95
CA GLY A 17 -1.10 -1.18 -8.27
C GLY A 17 -2.14 -2.19 -8.73
N TRP A 18 -2.21 -2.47 -10.04
CA TRP A 18 -3.08 -3.51 -10.58
C TRP A 18 -2.67 -4.92 -10.12
N ALA A 19 -1.37 -5.24 -10.09
CA ALA A 19 -0.88 -6.52 -9.58
C ALA A 19 -1.26 -6.71 -8.10
N MET A 20 -1.03 -5.69 -7.25
CA MET A 20 -1.40 -5.73 -5.84
C MET A 20 -2.91 -5.87 -5.63
N SER A 21 -3.72 -5.34 -6.56
CA SER A 21 -5.17 -5.49 -6.51
C SER A 21 -5.64 -6.95 -6.67
N ARG A 22 -4.79 -7.82 -7.21
CA ARG A 22 -5.08 -9.24 -7.46
C ARG A 22 -4.09 -10.15 -6.73
N ALA A 23 -3.37 -9.62 -5.75
CA ALA A 23 -2.37 -10.37 -5.03
C ALA A 23 -3.05 -11.54 -4.27
N PRO A 24 -2.39 -12.71 -4.18
CA PRO A 24 -2.89 -13.81 -3.36
C PRO A 24 -2.84 -13.47 -1.85
N GLU A 25 -3.47 -14.30 -1.02
CA GLU A 25 -3.63 -14.05 0.42
C GLU A 25 -2.30 -14.02 1.20
N ASP A 26 -1.26 -14.68 0.71
CA ASP A 26 0.07 -14.73 1.33
C ASP A 26 0.92 -13.48 1.05
N VAL A 27 0.47 -12.62 0.12
CA VAL A 27 1.13 -11.35 -0.18
C VAL A 27 0.50 -10.25 0.69
N PRO A 28 1.29 -9.49 1.46
CA PRO A 28 0.79 -8.42 2.35
C PRO A 28 0.45 -7.16 1.54
N TRP A 29 -0.50 -7.27 0.61
CA TRP A 29 -0.92 -6.21 -0.30
C TRP A 29 -1.40 -4.96 0.44
N GLN A 30 -1.91 -5.11 1.66
CA GLN A 30 -2.40 -4.01 2.47
C GLN A 30 -1.31 -2.97 2.77
N ARG A 31 -0.03 -3.38 2.79
CA ARG A 31 1.13 -2.50 3.03
C ARG A 31 1.46 -1.58 1.87
N VAL A 32 0.82 -1.75 0.71
CA VAL A 32 1.03 -0.90 -0.46
C VAL A 32 -0.02 0.20 -0.52
N VAL A 33 0.37 1.40 -0.12
CA VAL A 33 -0.45 2.62 -0.19
C VAL A 33 -0.08 3.47 -1.41
N ASN A 34 -0.94 4.43 -1.75
CA ASN A 34 -0.65 5.36 -2.83
C ASN A 34 0.42 6.40 -2.43
N ALA A 35 0.82 7.25 -3.38
CA ALA A 35 1.88 8.25 -3.18
C ALA A 35 1.51 9.38 -2.20
N SER A 36 0.24 9.51 -1.79
CA SER A 36 -0.20 10.46 -0.76
C SER A 36 -0.36 9.80 0.62
N GLY A 37 -0.03 8.52 0.77
CA GLY A 37 -0.23 7.77 2.02
C GLY A 37 -1.66 7.27 2.22
N GLY A 38 -2.51 7.35 1.19
CA GLY A 38 -3.90 6.92 1.25
C GLY A 38 -4.11 5.46 0.84
N CYS A 39 -5.16 4.86 1.37
CA CYS A 39 -5.63 3.53 0.97
C CYS A 39 -6.36 3.59 -0.37
N SER A 40 -6.01 2.69 -1.31
CA SER A 40 -6.61 2.65 -2.65
C SER A 40 -7.81 1.70 -2.76
N THR A 41 -8.08 0.89 -1.73
CA THR A 41 -9.13 -0.15 -1.76
C THR A 41 -10.53 0.34 -1.42
N GLY A 42 -10.69 1.54 -0.86
CA GLY A 42 -12.00 2.03 -0.40
C GLY A 42 -13.07 2.22 -1.49
N ARG A 43 -12.70 2.14 -2.78
CA ARG A 43 -13.63 2.23 -3.92
C ARG A 43 -13.86 0.90 -4.64
N ARG A 44 -13.31 -0.20 -4.11
CA ARG A 44 -13.42 -1.51 -4.74
C ARG A 44 -14.72 -2.21 -4.31
N PRO A 45 -15.58 -2.63 -5.25
CA PRO A 45 -16.84 -3.28 -4.92
C PRO A 45 -16.64 -4.69 -4.35
N ASP A 46 -15.48 -5.30 -4.60
CA ASP A 46 -15.12 -6.65 -4.16
C ASP A 46 -14.40 -6.67 -2.79
N MET A 47 -14.25 -5.51 -2.13
CA MET A 47 -13.67 -5.42 -0.80
C MET A 47 -14.54 -4.58 0.15
N PRO A 48 -14.62 -4.95 1.43
CA PRO A 48 -15.22 -4.10 2.45
C PRO A 48 -14.56 -2.71 2.46
N PRO A 49 -15.35 -1.62 2.49
CA PRO A 49 -14.82 -0.29 2.69
C PRO A 49 -13.96 -0.22 3.96
N GLY A 50 -12.80 0.42 3.87
CA GLY A 50 -11.89 0.60 5.02
C GLY A 50 -11.06 -0.62 5.40
N LEU A 51 -11.20 -1.78 4.73
CA LEU A 51 -10.44 -2.99 5.06
C LEU A 51 -8.93 -2.75 5.12
N GLN A 52 -8.35 -2.09 4.11
CA GLN A 52 -6.91 -1.84 4.08
C GLN A 52 -6.45 -0.98 5.26
N GLN A 53 -7.20 0.07 5.58
CA GLN A 53 -6.87 0.95 6.71
C GLN A 53 -6.93 0.18 8.03
N GLY A 54 -8.00 -0.61 8.26
CA GLY A 54 -8.15 -1.39 9.48
C GLY A 54 -7.05 -2.45 9.66
N LEU A 55 -6.59 -3.10 8.57
CA LEU A 55 -5.46 -4.02 8.64
C LEU A 55 -4.16 -3.30 9.02
N LEU A 56 -3.90 -2.13 8.45
CA LEU A 56 -2.72 -1.34 8.77
C LEU A 56 -2.76 -0.79 10.20
N GLU A 57 -3.92 -0.37 10.68
CA GLU A 57 -4.13 0.07 12.06
C GLU A 57 -3.85 -1.07 13.05
N GLN A 58 -4.21 -2.31 12.73
CA GLN A 58 -3.84 -3.49 13.53
C GLN A 58 -2.33 -3.73 13.56
N GLU A 59 -1.60 -3.32 12.52
CA GLU A 59 -0.14 -3.34 12.46
C GLU A 59 0.50 -2.13 13.16
N GLY A 60 -0.28 -1.22 13.76
CA GLY A 60 0.19 -0.04 14.48
C GLY A 60 0.44 1.18 13.58
N VAL A 61 -0.11 1.20 12.36
CA VAL A 61 -0.07 2.36 11.47
C VAL A 61 -1.16 3.34 11.85
N GLU A 62 -0.78 4.60 12.01
CA GLU A 62 -1.70 5.69 12.33
C GLU A 62 -2.09 6.44 11.05
N PHE A 63 -3.36 6.82 10.95
CA PHE A 63 -3.90 7.63 9.86
C PHE A 63 -4.43 8.96 10.37
N GLU A 64 -4.09 10.04 9.67
CA GLU A 64 -4.63 11.37 9.89
C GLU A 64 -5.38 11.79 8.63
N ASN A 65 -6.67 12.13 8.76
CA ASN A 65 -7.53 12.50 7.64
C ASN A 65 -7.51 11.49 6.47
N GLY A 66 -7.36 10.20 6.78
CA GLY A 66 -7.36 9.11 5.80
C GLY A 66 -6.01 8.84 5.12
N ASN A 67 -4.94 9.53 5.51
CA ASN A 67 -3.59 9.31 5.02
C ASN A 67 -2.62 8.97 6.16
N LEU A 68 -1.66 8.08 5.89
CA LEU A 68 -0.54 7.84 6.79
C LEU A 68 0.65 8.74 6.46
N ASP A 69 1.51 8.98 7.46
CA ASP A 69 2.78 9.67 7.25
C ASP A 69 3.79 8.76 6.55
N LEU A 70 4.01 9.02 5.26
CA LEU A 70 4.97 8.27 4.44
C LEU A 70 6.41 8.41 4.94
N GLN A 71 6.79 9.49 5.63
CA GLN A 71 8.16 9.59 6.16
C GLN A 71 8.37 8.61 7.33
N ARG A 72 7.34 8.41 8.16
CA ARG A 72 7.37 7.52 9.31
C ARG A 72 7.29 6.05 8.93
N PHE A 73 6.40 5.69 7.99
CA PHE A 73 6.05 4.29 7.72
C PHE A 73 6.63 3.73 6.41
N ARG A 74 7.31 4.53 5.59
CA ARG A 74 7.89 4.03 4.34
C ARG A 74 9.01 3.03 4.63
N TRP A 75 8.94 1.88 3.98
CA TRP A 75 9.99 0.87 4.03
C TRP A 75 11.30 1.40 3.43
N SER A 76 12.42 1.21 4.13
CA SER A 76 13.77 1.47 3.61
C SER A 76 14.56 0.17 3.55
N PRO A 77 15.12 -0.20 2.38
CA PRO A 77 15.94 -1.42 2.25
C PRO A 77 17.30 -1.30 2.96
N GLU A 78 17.76 -0.08 3.25
CA GLU A 78 19.07 0.19 3.87
C GLU A 78 19.02 0.18 5.41
N GLY A 79 17.85 -0.10 5.99
CA GLY A 79 17.61 -0.10 7.43
C GLY A 79 17.33 -1.49 8.01
N GLY A 80 18.17 -2.47 7.70
CA GLY A 80 18.15 -3.83 8.27
C GLY A 80 19.45 -4.18 8.96
#